data_AF-A0A662VPH0-F1
#
_entry.id   AF-A0A662VPH0-F1
#
_cell.length_a   1.000
_cell.length_b   1.000
_cell.length_c   1.000
_cell.angle_alpha   90.00
_cell.angle_beta   90.00
_cell.angle_gamma   90.00
#
_symmetry.space_group_name_H-M   'P 1'
#
loop_
_entity.id
_entity.type
_entity.pdbx_description
1 polymer ?
#
loop_
_entity_poly.entity_id
_entity_poly.type
_entity_poly.pdbx_seq_one_letter_code
_entity_poly.pdbx_strand_id
1 'polypeptide(L)'
;MRKIGLLLVAIIWASSFIFIKWGLIELGPFNLAFWRFSIASPLLFGYVYLRKRDELFSFGRKDFISLLVLGLTGVSLLYAVQFMALKLTTAINASILINSSVLFIAMFSIFLLNEKITPIRALGILVGMIGISLVLSNGRLNFFSGSTFAGDLLMIFDGFLWAIYTIVGKSLLSKHNA
;
A
#
# COMPACT_ATOMS: atom_id res chain seq x y z
N MET A 1 -0.98 20.30 -16.38
CA MET A 1 -2.12 19.38 -16.13
C MET A 1 -1.72 18.09 -15.40
N ARG A 2 -0.71 17.33 -15.86
CA ARG A 2 -0.29 16.05 -15.24
C ARG A 2 0.14 16.14 -13.76
N LYS A 3 0.78 17.25 -13.33
CA LYS A 3 1.20 17.48 -11.93
C LYS A 3 0.02 17.74 -10.97
N ILE A 4 -1.05 18.37 -11.44
CA ILE A 4 -2.25 18.69 -10.62
C ILE A 4 -2.98 17.40 -10.25
N GLY A 5 -3.09 16.44 -11.19
CA GLY A 5 -3.70 15.14 -10.92
C GLY A 5 -2.98 14.37 -9.80
N LEU A 6 -1.65 14.42 -9.75
CA LEU A 6 -0.86 13.78 -8.69
C LEU A 6 -1.10 14.43 -7.32
N LEU A 7 -1.24 15.76 -7.27
CA LEU A 7 -1.58 16.47 -6.04
C LEU A 7 -2.98 16.08 -5.53
N LEU A 8 -3.96 15.97 -6.42
CA LEU A 8 -5.31 15.52 -6.05
C LEU A 8 -5.29 14.10 -5.48
N VAL A 9 -4.55 13.18 -6.11
CA VAL A 9 -4.39 11.82 -5.60
C VAL A 9 -3.78 11.82 -4.19
N ALA A 10 -2.73 12.63 -3.96
CA ALA A 10 -2.10 12.73 -2.66
C ALA A 10 -3.08 13.24 -1.57
N ILE A 11 -3.90 14.24 -1.90
CA ILE A 11 -4.93 14.77 -0.98
C ILE A 11 -6.00 13.72 -0.68
N ILE A 12 -6.50 13.03 -1.71
CA ILE A 12 -7.51 11.97 -1.55
C ILE A 12 -6.97 10.83 -0.70
N TRP A 13 -5.72 10.42 -0.90
CA TRP A 13 -5.11 9.34 -0.14
C TRP A 13 -4.86 9.74 1.32
N ALA A 14 -4.27 10.92 1.56
CA ALA A 14 -4.02 11.40 2.91
C ALA A 14 -5.32 11.56 3.72
N SER A 15 -6.37 12.11 3.11
CA SER A 15 -7.68 12.26 3.76
C SER A 15 -8.38 10.91 4.01
N SER A 16 -8.15 9.90 3.16
CA SER A 16 -8.73 8.57 3.34
C SER A 16 -8.37 7.96 4.70
N PHE A 17 -7.15 8.15 5.22
CA PHE A 17 -6.77 7.62 6.54
C PHE A 17 -7.65 8.17 7.66
N ILE A 18 -8.00 9.46 7.59
CA ILE A 18 -8.86 10.13 8.58
C ILE A 18 -10.28 9.56 8.49
N PHE A 19 -10.86 9.49 7.29
CA PHE A 19 -12.20 8.96 7.08
C PHE A 19 -12.32 7.47 7.44
N ILE A 20 -11.29 6.67 7.16
CA ILE A 20 -11.24 5.27 7.58
C ILE A 20 -11.24 5.20 9.10
N LYS A 21 -10.37 5.97 9.78
CA LYS A 21 -10.32 5.99 11.25
C LYS A 21 -11.67 6.34 11.88
N TRP A 22 -12.39 7.29 11.28
CA TRP A 22 -13.76 7.64 11.69
C TRP A 22 -14.75 6.51 11.41
N GLY A 23 -14.74 5.94 10.20
CA GLY A 23 -15.63 4.83 9.84
C GLY A 23 -15.41 3.59 10.70
N LEU A 24 -14.19 3.38 11.21
CA LEU A 24 -13.84 2.29 12.12
C LEU A 24 -14.43 2.41 13.54
N ILE A 25 -15.03 3.56 13.88
CA ILE A 25 -15.79 3.76 15.12
C ILE A 25 -17.09 2.93 15.05
N GLU A 26 -17.81 3.03 13.93
CA GLU A 26 -19.09 2.36 13.72
C GLU A 26 -18.94 0.97 13.10
N LEU A 27 -17.92 0.76 12.27
CA LEU A 27 -17.72 -0.47 11.49
C LEU A 27 -16.49 -1.26 11.94
N GLY A 28 -16.60 -2.59 11.88
CA GLY A 28 -15.44 -3.48 11.96
C GLY A 28 -14.46 -3.26 10.79
N PRO A 29 -13.16 -3.54 10.96
CA PRO A 29 -12.16 -3.31 9.92
C PRO A 29 -12.47 -4.10 8.63
N PHE A 30 -12.88 -5.36 8.77
CA PHE A 30 -13.26 -6.20 7.63
C PHE A 30 -14.54 -5.72 6.95
N ASN A 31 -15.55 -5.26 7.72
CA ASN A 31 -16.80 -4.75 7.15
C ASN A 31 -16.58 -3.46 6.37
N LEU A 32 -15.76 -2.55 6.90
CA LEU A 32 -15.43 -1.30 6.22
C LEU A 32 -14.66 -1.57 4.91
N ALA A 33 -13.69 -2.49 4.95
CA ALA A 33 -12.95 -2.91 3.75
C ALA A 33 -13.90 -3.57 2.73
N PHE A 34 -14.77 -4.47 3.19
CA PHE A 34 -15.74 -5.15 2.35
C PHE A 34 -16.63 -4.16 1.59
N TRP A 35 -17.26 -3.21 2.27
CA TRP A 35 -18.12 -2.21 1.61
C TRP A 35 -17.32 -1.30 0.66
N ARG A 36 -16.14 -0.86 1.06
CA ARG A 36 -15.24 -0.04 0.23
C ARG A 36 -14.96 -0.73 -1.12
N PHE A 37 -14.60 -2.01 -1.11
CA PHE A 37 -14.23 -2.74 -2.33
C PHE A 37 -15.42 -3.36 -3.06
N SER A 38 -16.52 -3.66 -2.37
CA SER A 38 -17.76 -4.15 -3.01
C SER A 38 -18.40 -3.09 -3.89
N ILE A 39 -18.25 -1.81 -3.55
CA ILE A 39 -18.71 -0.70 -4.39
C ILE A 39 -17.69 -0.40 -5.49
N ALA A 40 -16.40 -0.31 -5.16
CA ALA A 40 -15.37 0.08 -6.12
C ALA A 40 -15.15 -0.96 -7.23
N SER A 41 -15.17 -2.25 -6.91
CA SER A 41 -14.79 -3.31 -7.85
C SER A 41 -15.76 -3.45 -9.03
N PRO A 42 -17.10 -3.48 -8.84
CA PRO A 42 -18.04 -3.55 -9.96
C PRO A 42 -17.99 -2.30 -10.84
N LEU A 43 -17.79 -1.11 -10.25
CA LEU A 43 -17.67 0.14 -11.00
C LEU A 43 -16.41 0.14 -11.88
N LEU A 44 -15.26 -0.25 -11.32
CA LEU A 44 -14.01 -0.37 -12.08
C LEU A 44 -14.10 -1.47 -13.12
N PHE A 45 -14.67 -2.63 -12.78
CA PHE A 45 -14.87 -3.72 -13.72
C PHE A 45 -15.78 -3.30 -14.88
N GLY A 46 -16.91 -2.66 -14.60
CA GLY A 46 -17.81 -2.14 -15.62
C GLY A 46 -17.13 -1.11 -16.53
N TYR A 47 -16.36 -0.19 -15.96
CA TYR A 47 -15.59 0.78 -16.73
C TYR A 47 -14.57 0.10 -17.67
N VAL A 48 -13.79 -0.85 -17.17
CA VAL A 48 -12.79 -1.57 -17.97
C VAL A 48 -13.47 -2.44 -19.02
N TYR A 49 -14.56 -3.12 -18.67
CA TYR A 49 -15.34 -3.95 -19.60
C TYR A 49 -15.88 -3.13 -20.78
N LEU A 50 -16.35 -1.90 -20.53
CA LEU A 50 -16.91 -1.03 -21.57
C LEU A 50 -15.83 -0.36 -22.44
N ARG A 51 -14.63 -0.11 -21.92
CA ARG A 51 -13.60 0.69 -22.61
C ARG A 51 -12.39 -0.09 -23.11
N LYS A 52 -12.09 -1.24 -22.49
CA LYS A 52 -10.86 -2.02 -22.68
C LYS A 52 -11.15 -3.53 -22.63
N ARG A 53 -12.25 -3.95 -23.24
CA ARG A 53 -12.73 -5.34 -23.21
C ARG A 53 -11.67 -6.33 -23.71
N ASP A 54 -11.00 -6.01 -24.80
CA ASP A 54 -10.02 -6.92 -25.41
C ASP A 54 -8.76 -7.07 -24.53
N GLU A 55 -8.32 -6.00 -23.87
CA GLU A 55 -7.23 -6.03 -22.89
C GLU A 55 -7.62 -6.80 -21.61
N LEU A 56 -8.90 -6.80 -21.22
CA LEU A 56 -9.37 -7.51 -20.03
C LEU A 56 -9.21 -9.04 -20.16
N PHE A 57 -9.33 -9.56 -21.39
CA PHE A 57 -9.25 -11.00 -21.67
C PHE A 57 -7.92 -11.44 -22.30
N SER A 58 -6.94 -10.54 -22.44
CA SER A 58 -5.64 -10.86 -23.02
C SER A 58 -4.69 -11.59 -22.05
N PHE A 59 -5.06 -11.70 -20.76
CA PHE A 59 -4.24 -12.33 -19.73
C PHE A 59 -4.23 -13.86 -19.85
N GLY A 60 -3.05 -14.47 -19.86
CA GLY A 60 -2.89 -15.92 -19.90
C GLY A 60 -3.03 -16.57 -18.52
N ARG A 61 -3.11 -17.91 -18.48
CA ARG A 61 -3.14 -18.68 -17.22
C ARG A 61 -1.93 -18.40 -16.31
N LYS A 62 -0.77 -18.08 -16.89
CA LYS A 62 0.44 -17.70 -16.14
C LYS A 62 0.33 -16.34 -15.46
N ASP A 63 -0.49 -15.44 -16.01
CA ASP A 63 -0.71 -14.10 -15.44
C ASP A 63 -1.75 -14.14 -14.32
N PHE A 64 -2.60 -15.18 -14.26
CA PHE A 64 -3.60 -15.36 -13.21
C PHE A 64 -2.97 -15.43 -11.81
N ILE A 65 -1.82 -16.08 -11.66
CA ILE A 65 -1.10 -16.13 -10.38
C ILE A 65 -0.65 -14.72 -9.99
N SER A 66 -0.08 -13.95 -10.91
CA SER A 66 0.30 -12.55 -10.66
C SER A 66 -0.91 -11.70 -10.29
N LEU A 67 -2.04 -11.86 -10.98
CA LEU A 67 -3.29 -11.16 -10.66
C LEU A 67 -3.83 -11.53 -9.28
N LEU A 68 -3.77 -12.81 -8.88
CA LEU A 68 -4.13 -13.25 -7.53
C LEU A 68 -3.23 -12.63 -6.48
N VAL A 69 -1.92 -12.62 -6.70
CA VAL A 69 -0.97 -11.97 -5.80
C VAL A 69 -1.29 -10.48 -5.68
N LEU A 70 -1.55 -9.79 -6.79
CA LEU A 70 -1.94 -8.38 -6.79
C LEU A 70 -3.25 -8.11 -6.03
N GLY A 71 -4.26 -8.97 -6.22
CA GLY A 71 -5.54 -8.84 -5.50
C GLY A 71 -5.40 -9.11 -4.00
N LEU A 72 -4.53 -10.04 -3.61
CA LEU A 72 -4.25 -10.34 -2.21
C LEU A 72 -3.44 -9.22 -1.55
N THR A 73 -2.30 -8.84 -2.14
CA THR A 73 -1.35 -7.89 -1.53
C THR A 73 -1.65 -6.43 -1.84
N GLY A 74 -2.54 -6.12 -2.78
CA GLY A 74 -2.96 -4.76 -3.10
C GLY A 74 -4.38 -4.41 -2.63
N VAL A 75 -5.21 -5.42 -2.30
CA VAL A 75 -6.61 -5.21 -1.90
C VAL A 75 -6.94 -5.99 -0.62
N SER A 76 -6.98 -7.32 -0.69
CA SER A 76 -7.63 -8.11 0.36
C SER A 76 -6.84 -8.13 1.68
N LEU A 77 -5.64 -8.69 1.66
CA LEU A 77 -4.79 -8.80 2.84
C LEU A 77 -4.25 -7.42 3.25
N LEU A 78 -3.92 -6.58 2.26
CA LEU A 78 -3.43 -5.23 2.49
C LEU A 78 -4.40 -4.40 3.33
N TYR A 79 -5.64 -4.24 2.86
CA TYR A 79 -6.60 -3.40 3.58
C TYR A 79 -7.15 -4.06 4.85
N ALA A 80 -7.15 -5.40 4.94
CA ALA A 80 -7.40 -6.10 6.19
C ALA A 80 -6.37 -5.70 7.28
N VAL A 81 -5.08 -5.77 6.94
CA VAL A 81 -3.98 -5.36 7.82
C VAL A 81 -4.05 -3.87 8.11
N GLN A 82 -4.18 -3.03 7.09
CA GLN A 82 -4.21 -1.57 7.22
C GLN A 82 -5.34 -1.09 8.13
N PHE A 83 -6.55 -1.64 7.98
CA PHE A 83 -7.70 -1.19 8.77
C PHE A 83 -7.63 -1.71 10.21
N MET A 84 -7.08 -2.91 10.40
CA MET A 84 -6.78 -3.42 11.74
C MET A 84 -5.70 -2.58 12.43
N ALA A 85 -4.64 -2.22 11.70
CA ALA A 85 -3.60 -1.32 12.16
C ALA A 85 -4.18 0.05 12.55
N LEU A 86 -5.03 0.63 11.70
CA LEU A 86 -5.72 1.89 11.97
C LEU A 86 -6.67 1.84 13.16
N LYS A 87 -7.15 0.68 13.61
CA LYS A 87 -7.86 0.60 14.91
C LYS A 87 -6.90 0.80 16.10
N LEU A 88 -5.66 0.33 15.96
CA LEU A 88 -4.67 0.27 17.04
C LEU A 88 -3.68 1.44 17.05
N THR A 89 -3.50 2.15 15.93
CA THR A 89 -2.64 3.35 15.85
C THR A 89 -3.41 4.61 15.44
N THR A 90 -2.74 5.76 15.39
CA THR A 90 -3.30 7.02 14.92
C THR A 90 -3.28 7.10 13.40
N ALA A 91 -4.19 7.89 12.82
CA ALA A 91 -4.18 8.14 11.36
C ALA A 91 -2.87 8.79 10.90
N ILE A 92 -2.28 9.64 11.75
CA ILE A 92 -0.99 10.29 11.50
C ILE A 92 0.12 9.23 11.41
N ASN A 93 0.28 8.39 12.43
CA ASN A 93 1.31 7.35 12.45
C ASN A 93 1.14 6.40 11.27
N ALA A 94 -0.08 5.97 10.97
CA ALA A 94 -0.35 5.11 9.82
C ALA A 94 0.04 5.77 8.49
N SER A 95 -0.34 7.03 8.26
CA SER A 95 -0.01 7.74 7.03
C SER A 95 1.49 7.93 6.80
N ILE A 96 2.29 7.92 7.87
CA ILE A 96 3.75 8.01 7.79
C ILE A 96 4.36 6.61 7.62
N LEU A 97 3.95 5.65 8.45
CA LEU A 97 4.53 4.30 8.49
C LEU A 97 4.26 3.47 7.23
N ILE A 98 3.19 3.74 6.49
CA ILE A 98 2.97 3.10 5.17
C ILE A 98 4.12 3.40 4.19
N ASN A 99 4.82 4.52 4.35
CA ASN A 99 5.97 4.87 3.50
C ASN A 99 7.20 3.99 3.78
N SER A 100 7.17 3.14 4.81
CA SER A 100 8.13 2.04 4.96
C SER A 100 8.14 1.11 3.75
N SER A 101 7.07 1.11 2.95
CA SER A 101 7.03 0.42 1.65
C SER A 101 8.20 0.79 0.74
N VAL A 102 8.74 2.02 0.81
CA VAL A 102 9.90 2.44 0.00
C VAL A 102 11.13 1.59 0.29
N LEU A 103 11.34 1.19 1.55
CA LEU A 103 12.45 0.32 1.95
C LEU A 103 12.29 -1.06 1.34
N PHE A 104 11.11 -1.65 1.47
CA PHE A 104 10.80 -2.97 0.94
C PHE A 104 10.81 -2.99 -0.59
N ILE A 105 10.30 -1.95 -1.25
CA ILE A 105 10.36 -1.80 -2.71
C ILE A 105 11.81 -1.75 -3.16
N ALA A 106 12.67 -0.95 -2.53
CA ALA A 106 14.08 -0.87 -2.89
C ALA A 106 14.79 -2.23 -2.71
N MET A 107 14.52 -2.90 -1.59
CA MET A 107 15.04 -4.22 -1.29
C MET A 107 14.62 -5.25 -2.36
N PHE A 108 13.33 -5.32 -2.68
CA PHE A 108 12.81 -6.21 -3.72
C PHE A 108 13.29 -5.85 -5.11
N SER A 109 13.46 -4.55 -5.42
CA SER A 109 14.07 -4.11 -6.68
C SER A 109 15.48 -4.65 -6.86
N ILE A 110 16.30 -4.68 -5.80
CA ILE A 110 17.63 -5.30 -5.87
C ILE A 110 17.51 -6.81 -6.10
N PHE A 111 16.78 -7.49 -5.22
CA PHE A 111 16.82 -8.96 -5.17
C PHE A 111 16.02 -9.64 -6.27
N LEU A 112 14.89 -9.07 -6.69
CA LEU A 112 13.98 -9.67 -7.67
C LEU A 112 14.14 -9.08 -9.07
N LEU A 113 14.51 -7.80 -9.19
CA LEU A 113 14.64 -7.11 -10.47
C LEU A 113 16.10 -6.85 -10.88
N ASN A 114 17.08 -7.22 -10.04
CA ASN A 114 18.51 -6.96 -10.26
C ASN A 114 18.82 -5.47 -10.53
N GLU A 115 18.02 -4.55 -9.97
CA GLU A 115 18.25 -3.12 -10.12
C GLU A 115 19.43 -2.67 -9.25
N LYS A 116 20.32 -1.85 -9.82
CA LYS A 116 21.42 -1.23 -9.06
C LYS A 116 20.89 -0.04 -8.25
N ILE A 117 21.18 -0.03 -6.95
CA ILE A 117 20.89 1.12 -6.09
C ILE A 117 22.01 2.14 -6.21
N THR A 118 21.65 3.38 -6.53
CA THR A 118 22.58 4.52 -6.53
C THR A 118 22.82 5.00 -5.09
N PRO A 119 23.97 5.62 -4.79
CA PRO A 119 24.26 6.17 -3.45
C PRO A 119 23.16 7.13 -2.95
N ILE A 120 22.56 7.92 -3.84
CA ILE A 120 21.44 8.82 -3.53
C ILE A 120 20.21 8.05 -3.05
N ARG A 121 19.86 6.93 -3.71
CA ARG A 121 18.74 6.08 -3.27
C ARG A 121 19.03 5.43 -1.93
N ALA A 122 20.26 4.98 -1.70
CA ALA A 122 20.69 4.43 -0.41
C ALA A 122 20.56 5.46 0.73
N LEU A 123 20.97 6.72 0.49
CA LEU A 123 20.76 7.80 1.45
C LEU A 123 19.27 8.05 1.73
N GLY A 124 18.41 8.05 0.71
CA GLY A 124 16.96 8.19 0.88
C GLY A 124 16.35 7.07 1.74
N ILE A 125 16.80 5.83 1.55
CA ILE A 125 16.41 4.66 2.36
C ILE A 125 16.83 4.87 3.82
N LEU A 126 18.07 5.28 4.07
CA LEU A 126 18.57 5.55 5.43
C LEU A 126 17.75 6.65 6.13
N VAL A 127 17.47 7.75 5.44
CA VAL A 127 16.63 8.84 5.97
C VAL A 127 15.22 8.33 6.27
N GLY A 128 14.65 7.50 5.40
CA GLY A 128 13.35 6.85 5.63
C GLY A 128 13.34 5.96 6.87
N MET A 129 14.40 5.15 7.08
CA MET A 129 14.54 4.31 8.28
C MET A 129 14.61 5.13 9.57
N ILE A 130 15.30 6.27 9.53
CA ILE A 130 15.34 7.21 10.67
C ILE A 130 13.94 7.76 10.95
N GLY A 131 13.21 8.18 9.91
CA GLY A 131 11.83 8.68 10.05
C GLY A 131 10.88 7.64 10.67
N ILE A 132 10.94 6.39 10.20
CA ILE A 132 10.14 5.28 10.75
C ILE A 132 10.50 5.03 12.22
N SER A 133 11.79 5.01 12.56
CA SER A 133 12.27 4.81 13.93
C SER A 133 11.76 5.92 14.87
N LEU A 134 11.76 7.17 14.40
CA LEU A 134 11.22 8.31 15.16
C LEU A 134 9.71 8.16 15.42
N VAL A 135 8.93 7.74 14.42
CA VAL A 135 7.49 7.52 14.59
C VAL A 135 7.21 6.37 15.54
N LEU A 136 7.89 5.23 15.41
CA LEU A 136 7.76 4.09 16.32
C LEU A 136 8.09 4.46 17.76
N SER A 137 9.08 5.31 17.95
CA SER A 137 9.50 5.79 19.27
C SER A 137 8.47 6.77 19.89
N ASN A 138 7.53 7.32 19.10
CA ASN A 138 6.70 8.46 19.48
C ASN A 138 7.53 9.61 20.11
N GLY A 139 8.78 9.79 19.65
CA GLY A 139 9.73 10.75 20.20
C GLY A 139 10.33 10.38 21.57
N ARG A 140 10.17 9.15 22.05
CA ARG A 140 10.68 8.65 23.35
C ARG A 140 11.63 7.47 23.15
N LEU A 141 12.67 7.34 23.98
CA LEU A 141 13.65 6.24 23.88
C LEU A 141 13.07 4.84 24.18
N ASN A 142 11.86 4.76 24.75
CA ASN A 142 11.16 3.48 24.98
C ASN A 142 10.34 3.09 23.75
N PHE A 143 10.98 2.39 22.82
CA PHE A 143 10.38 1.94 21.56
C PHE A 143 9.20 0.97 21.72
N PHE A 144 9.18 0.17 22.80
CA PHE A 144 8.28 -0.99 22.93
C PHE A 144 7.07 -0.78 23.83
N SER A 145 6.88 0.41 24.41
CA SER A 145 5.86 0.65 25.45
C SER A 145 4.73 1.60 25.04
N GLY A 146 4.61 1.93 23.76
CA GLY A 146 3.54 2.80 23.25
C GLY A 146 2.24 2.03 23.05
N SER A 147 1.10 2.63 23.42
CA SER A 147 -0.24 2.05 23.17
C SER A 147 -0.53 1.82 21.68
N THR A 148 0.23 2.44 20.78
CA THR A 148 0.11 2.32 19.33
C THR A 148 1.01 1.25 18.70
N PHE A 149 1.96 0.68 19.46
CA PHE A 149 3.06 -0.12 18.92
C PHE A 149 2.61 -1.30 18.06
N ALA A 150 1.59 -2.03 18.50
CA ALA A 150 1.02 -3.15 17.74
C ALA A 150 0.42 -2.70 16.40
N GLY A 151 -0.29 -1.57 16.38
CA GLY A 151 -0.82 -0.99 15.14
C GLY A 151 0.29 -0.47 14.23
N ASP A 152 1.34 0.12 14.80
CA ASP A 152 2.48 0.63 14.06
C ASP A 152 3.26 -0.50 13.35
N LEU A 153 3.46 -1.65 14.02
CA LEU A 153 4.04 -2.85 13.41
C LEU A 153 3.19 -3.40 12.27
N LEU A 154 1.86 -3.41 12.43
CA LEU A 154 0.95 -3.81 11.35
C LEU A 154 1.05 -2.86 10.14
N MET A 155 1.26 -1.55 10.36
CA MET A 155 1.50 -0.60 9.25
C MET A 155 2.83 -0.82 8.53
N ILE A 156 3.86 -1.31 9.23
CA ILE A 156 5.11 -1.71 8.56
C ILE A 156 4.86 -2.96 7.71
N PHE A 157 4.09 -3.92 8.22
CA PHE A 157 3.70 -5.08 7.43
C PHE A 157 2.80 -4.72 6.23
N ASP A 158 1.91 -3.73 6.39
CA ASP A 158 1.14 -3.12 5.29
C ASP A 158 2.09 -2.59 4.19
N GLY A 159 3.14 -1.86 4.58
CA GLY A 159 4.17 -1.38 3.65
C GLY A 159 4.90 -2.52 2.91
N PHE A 160 5.13 -3.65 3.56
CA PHE A 160 5.71 -4.85 2.94
C PHE A 160 4.76 -5.46 1.88
N LEU A 161 3.47 -5.57 2.19
CA LEU A 161 2.46 -6.04 1.22
C LEU A 161 2.36 -5.10 0.01
N TRP A 162 2.36 -3.79 0.27
CA TRP A 162 2.38 -2.77 -0.77
C TRP A 162 3.59 -2.90 -1.70
N ALA A 163 4.75 -3.26 -1.16
CA ALA A 163 5.96 -3.47 -1.94
C ALA A 163 5.85 -4.69 -2.86
N ILE A 164 5.28 -5.80 -2.38
CA ILE A 164 5.01 -6.98 -3.22
C ILE A 164 4.06 -6.59 -4.36
N TYR A 165 2.95 -5.92 -4.03
CA TYR A 165 1.98 -5.44 -5.03
C TYR A 165 2.66 -4.58 -6.10
N THR A 166 3.50 -3.63 -5.68
CA THR A 166 4.20 -2.71 -6.58
C THR A 166 5.17 -3.44 -7.51
N ILE A 167 5.97 -4.38 -7.00
CA ILE A 167 6.99 -5.09 -7.79
C ILE A 167 6.35 -6.08 -8.77
N VAL A 168 5.38 -6.87 -8.30
CA VAL A 168 4.63 -7.80 -9.17
C VAL A 168 3.86 -7.03 -10.24
N GLY A 169 3.25 -5.90 -9.87
CA GLY A 169 2.48 -5.05 -10.79
C GLY A 169 3.37 -4.45 -11.86
N LYS A 170 4.55 -3.94 -11.50
CA LYS A 170 5.56 -3.44 -12.45
C LYS A 170 5.99 -4.53 -13.43
N SER A 171 6.28 -5.74 -12.94
CA SER A 171 6.67 -6.87 -13.78
C SER A 171 5.57 -7.24 -14.78
N LEU A 172 4.33 -7.37 -14.31
CA LEU A 172 3.18 -7.72 -15.16
C LEU A 172 2.90 -6.64 -16.22
N LEU A 173 2.94 -5.36 -15.84
CA LEU A 173 2.76 -4.24 -16.76
C LEU A 173 3.86 -4.17 -17.81
N SER A 174 5.12 -4.44 -17.45
CA SER A 174 6.22 -4.45 -18.43
C SER A 174 6.07 -5.55 -19.48
N LYS A 175 5.43 -6.67 -19.13
CA LYS A 175 5.16 -7.79 -20.04
C LYS A 175 4.04 -7.49 -21.05
N HIS A 176 3.09 -6.62 -20.71
CA HIS A 176 1.91 -6.31 -21.53
C HIS A 176 1.95 -4.92 -22.20
N ASN A 177 2.84 -4.02 -21.76
CA ASN A 177 3.11 -2.74 -22.42
C ASN A 177 4.28 -2.81 -23.42
N ALA A 178 4.66 -4.02 -23.85
CA ALA A 178 5.70 -4.28 -24.86
C ALA A 178 5.07 -4.67 -26.20
#